data_AF-A0A9C8ZEX9-F1
#
_entry.id   AF-A0A9C8ZEX9-F1
#
_cell.length_a   1.000
_cell.length_b   1.000
_cell.length_c   1.000
_cell.angle_alpha   90.00
_cell.angle_beta   90.00
_cell.angle_gamma   90.00
#
_symmetry.space_group_name_H-M   'P 1'
#
loop_
_entity.id
_entity.type
_entity.pdbx_description
1 polymer ?
#
loop_
_entity_poly.entity_id
_entity_poly.type
_entity_poly.pdbx_seq_one_letter_code
_entity_poly.pdbx_strand_id
1 'polypeptide(L)'
;MRKGEKAILLGITAFVVVVMAVKAWMVSQDKEKDPGIPFYSTASPELAREASVLYRKYKCRDCHALWGVRNIMQAVPAPSLDGMGSMRDEEWLYSYFSSENPQAILPSRLKPRFRMPSFAKIPEADRRKLAKYIASLKVEDWYLDEARKTAYEKLTGKDYRQ
;
A
#
# COMPACT_ATOMS: atom_id res chain seq x y z
N MET A 1 48.71 -12.11 30.11
CA MET A 1 47.78 -11.00 30.41
C MET A 1 48.17 -10.31 31.70
N ARG A 2 48.34 -8.99 31.65
CA ARG A 2 48.65 -8.16 32.81
C ARG A 2 47.39 -8.03 33.69
N LYS A 3 47.55 -7.83 35.02
CA LYS A 3 46.40 -7.73 35.95
C LYS A 3 45.38 -6.65 35.55
N GLY A 4 45.83 -5.56 34.92
CA GLY A 4 44.95 -4.49 34.41
C GLY A 4 44.07 -4.90 33.23
N GLU A 5 44.54 -5.77 32.33
CA GLU A 5 43.75 -6.26 31.20
C GLU A 5 42.58 -7.15 31.66
N LYS A 6 42.81 -7.96 32.70
CA LYS A 6 41.76 -8.80 33.31
C LYS A 6 40.65 -7.94 33.94
N ALA A 7 41.02 -6.85 34.61
CA ALA A 7 40.05 -5.95 35.23
C ALA A 7 39.19 -5.21 34.18
N ILE A 8 39.82 -4.76 33.08
CA ILE A 8 39.11 -4.12 31.96
C ILE A 8 38.15 -5.11 31.29
N LEU A 9 38.59 -6.34 31.01
CA LEU A 9 37.73 -7.36 30.40
C LEU A 9 36.55 -7.75 31.29
N LEU A 10 36.76 -7.84 32.61
CA LEU A 10 35.68 -8.09 33.57
C LEU A 10 34.67 -6.94 33.61
N GLY A 11 35.15 -5.68 33.59
CA GLY A 11 34.30 -4.50 33.55
C GLY A 11 33.45 -4.43 32.27
N ILE A 12 34.06 -4.69 31.11
CA ILE A 12 33.34 -4.75 29.82
C ILE A 12 32.30 -5.86 29.84
N THR A 13 32.67 -7.05 30.32
CA THR A 13 31.75 -8.20 30.37
C THR A 13 30.56 -7.90 31.27
N ALA A 14 30.78 -7.32 32.46
CA ALA A 14 29.70 -6.93 33.36
C ALA A 14 28.78 -5.87 32.72
N PHE A 15 29.34 -4.86 32.07
CA PHE A 15 28.57 -3.84 31.37
C PHE A 15 27.69 -4.43 30.26
N VAL A 16 28.23 -5.32 29.44
CA VAL A 16 27.48 -6.00 28.37
C VAL A 16 26.34 -6.83 28.95
N VAL A 17 26.59 -7.59 30.03
CA VAL A 17 25.55 -8.40 30.69
C VAL A 17 24.43 -7.52 31.24
N VAL A 18 24.75 -6.39 31.86
CA VAL A 18 23.76 -5.43 32.37
C VAL A 18 22.94 -4.84 31.23
N VAL A 19 23.58 -4.39 30.14
CA VAL A 19 22.87 -3.85 28.98
C VAL A 19 21.95 -4.90 28.35
N MET A 20 22.38 -6.16 28.25
CA MET A 20 21.52 -7.24 27.75
C MET A 20 20.33 -7.51 28.67
N ALA A 21 20.52 -7.52 29.98
CA ALA A 21 19.44 -7.71 30.94
C ALA A 21 18.41 -6.57 30.90
N VAL A 22 18.88 -5.32 30.83
CA VAL A 22 18.01 -4.14 30.69
C VAL A 22 17.24 -4.18 29.38
N LYS A 23 17.90 -4.50 28.26
CA LYS A 23 17.21 -4.63 26.97
C LYS A 23 16.18 -5.76 26.98
N ALA A 24 16.50 -6.93 27.54
CA ALA A 24 15.57 -8.04 27.64
C ALA A 24 14.33 -7.68 28.48
N TRP A 25 14.52 -6.91 29.56
CA TRP A 25 13.42 -6.41 30.38
C TRP A 25 12.58 -5.34 29.66
N MET A 26 13.20 -4.43 28.91
CA MET A 26 12.48 -3.45 28.10
C MET A 26 11.64 -4.14 27.01
N VAL A 27 12.20 -5.12 26.30
CA VAL A 27 11.50 -5.88 25.26
C VAL A 27 10.37 -6.74 25.85
N SER A 28 10.51 -7.28 27.06
CA SER A 28 9.43 -8.06 27.67
C SER A 28 8.25 -7.21 28.13
N GLN A 29 8.44 -5.91 28.30
CA GLN A 29 7.35 -4.96 28.55
C GLN A 29 6.71 -4.41 27.29
N ASP A 30 7.32 -4.61 26.12
CA ASP A 30 6.77 -4.18 24.86
C ASP A 30 5.57 -5.07 24.48
N LYS A 31 4.38 -4.52 24.70
CA LYS A 31 3.08 -5.15 24.41
C LYS A 31 2.41 -4.50 23.20
N GLU A 32 3.19 -3.93 22.27
CA GLU A 32 2.66 -3.49 20.98
C GLU A 32 2.00 -4.70 20.31
N LYS A 33 0.66 -4.76 20.34
CA LYS A 33 -0.10 -5.79 19.64
C LYS A 33 0.00 -5.47 18.17
N ASP A 34 0.73 -6.27 17.42
CA ASP A 34 0.76 -6.19 15.96
C ASP A 34 -0.70 -6.27 15.44
N PRO A 35 -1.25 -5.18 14.88
CA PRO A 35 -2.63 -5.15 14.42
C PRO A 35 -2.82 -5.98 13.13
N GLY A 36 -1.73 -6.53 12.57
CA GLY A 36 -1.75 -7.36 11.38
C GLY A 36 -1.79 -6.55 10.08
N ILE A 37 -2.06 -7.25 8.97
CA ILE A 37 -2.15 -6.63 7.64
C ILE A 37 -3.51 -5.93 7.52
N PRO A 38 -3.55 -4.60 7.29
CA PRO A 38 -4.80 -3.85 7.29
C PRO A 38 -5.63 -4.03 6.01
N PHE A 39 -5.12 -4.73 5.00
CA PHE A 39 -5.75 -4.83 3.68
C PHE A 39 -6.37 -6.21 3.46
N TYR A 40 -7.60 -6.23 2.97
CA TYR A 40 -8.34 -7.46 2.65
C TYR A 40 -9.20 -7.28 1.40
N SER A 41 -9.77 -8.37 0.87
CA SER A 41 -10.67 -8.31 -0.28
C SER A 41 -11.93 -9.10 -0.03
N THR A 42 -13.07 -8.55 -0.46
CA THR A 42 -14.37 -9.23 -0.43
C THR A 42 -14.73 -9.89 -1.78
N ALA A 43 -13.78 -9.95 -2.73
CA ALA A 43 -14.02 -10.58 -4.03
C ALA A 43 -14.10 -12.11 -3.92
N SER A 44 -14.93 -12.72 -4.77
CA SER A 44 -14.86 -14.17 -4.96
C SER A 44 -13.51 -14.57 -5.60
N PRO A 45 -13.04 -15.81 -5.38
CA PRO A 45 -11.81 -16.31 -6.01
C PRO A 45 -11.84 -16.19 -7.55
N GLU A 46 -12.99 -16.42 -8.17
CA GLU A 46 -13.19 -16.33 -9.62
C GLU A 46 -13.00 -14.89 -10.10
N LEU A 47 -13.65 -13.94 -9.43
CA LEU A 47 -13.52 -12.52 -9.74
C LEU A 47 -12.06 -12.06 -9.59
N ALA A 48 -11.40 -12.44 -8.49
CA ALA A 48 -10.00 -12.09 -8.25
C ALA A 48 -9.08 -12.65 -9.35
N ARG A 49 -9.28 -13.90 -9.76
CA ARG A 49 -8.52 -14.54 -10.84
C ARG A 49 -8.71 -13.79 -12.16
N GLU A 50 -9.94 -13.53 -12.56
CA GLU A 50 -10.27 -12.84 -13.81
C GLU A 50 -9.75 -11.41 -13.83
N ALA A 51 -9.97 -10.65 -12.75
CA ALA A 51 -9.46 -9.30 -12.61
C ALA A 51 -7.93 -9.26 -12.64
N SER A 52 -7.23 -10.27 -12.10
CA SER A 52 -5.77 -10.34 -12.17
C SER A 52 -5.25 -10.42 -13.61
N VAL A 53 -5.99 -11.08 -14.50
CA VAL A 53 -5.65 -11.17 -15.94
C VAL A 53 -5.80 -9.79 -16.57
N LEU A 54 -6.90 -9.09 -16.29
CA LEU A 54 -7.13 -7.73 -16.80
C LEU A 54 -6.11 -6.74 -16.24
N TYR A 55 -5.78 -6.83 -14.95
CA TYR A 55 -4.76 -6.01 -14.28
C TYR A 55 -3.38 -6.10 -14.98
N ARG A 56 -3.02 -7.29 -15.48
CA ARG A 56 -1.80 -7.49 -16.28
C ARG A 56 -1.99 -7.00 -17.71
N LYS A 57 -3.10 -7.37 -18.37
CA LYS A 57 -3.45 -6.99 -19.75
C LYS A 57 -3.38 -5.48 -19.96
N TYR A 58 -3.91 -4.71 -19.02
CA TYR A 58 -3.95 -3.24 -19.07
C TYR A 58 -2.77 -2.57 -18.35
N LYS A 59 -1.73 -3.33 -18.00
CA LYS A 59 -0.47 -2.83 -17.44
C LYS A 59 -0.63 -1.96 -16.18
N CYS A 60 -1.65 -2.24 -15.37
CA CYS A 60 -1.94 -1.45 -14.17
C CYS A 60 -0.75 -1.41 -13.19
N ARG A 61 0.03 -2.51 -13.12
CA ARG A 61 1.23 -2.66 -12.29
C ARG A 61 2.41 -1.74 -12.64
N ASP A 62 2.37 -1.09 -13.80
CA ASP A 62 3.42 -0.15 -14.21
C ASP A 62 3.31 1.17 -13.45
N CYS A 63 2.13 1.49 -12.91
CA CYS A 63 1.87 2.71 -12.16
C CYS A 63 1.38 2.46 -10.73
N HIS A 64 0.64 1.37 -10.49
CA HIS A 64 0.06 1.01 -9.20
C HIS A 64 0.72 -0.21 -8.56
N ALA A 65 0.74 -0.24 -7.23
CA ALA A 65 0.98 -1.46 -6.46
C ALA A 65 -0.36 -2.11 -6.10
N LEU A 66 -0.35 -3.43 -5.93
CA LEU A 66 -1.48 -4.22 -5.46
C LEU A 66 -0.93 -5.46 -4.75
N TRP A 67 -1.31 -5.69 -3.50
CA TRP A 67 -0.80 -6.76 -2.64
C TRP A 67 0.72 -6.76 -2.52
N GLY A 68 1.32 -5.57 -2.45
CA GLY A 68 2.78 -5.37 -2.47
C GLY A 68 3.43 -5.68 -3.84
N VAL A 69 2.69 -6.20 -4.81
CA VAL A 69 3.19 -6.51 -6.15
C VAL A 69 3.17 -5.26 -7.01
N ARG A 70 4.32 -4.96 -7.60
CA ARG A 70 4.53 -3.85 -8.53
C ARG A 70 5.51 -4.22 -9.65
N ASN A 71 5.56 -3.42 -10.71
CA ASN A 71 6.66 -3.51 -11.65
C ASN A 71 7.96 -2.99 -11.00
N ILE A 72 8.92 -3.88 -10.76
CA ILE A 72 10.21 -3.56 -10.12
C ILE A 72 11.10 -2.67 -10.99
N MET A 73 10.88 -2.64 -12.30
CA MET A 73 11.64 -1.84 -13.25
C MET A 73 11.05 -0.44 -13.46
N GLN A 74 9.94 -0.11 -12.80
CA GLN A 74 9.28 1.18 -12.90
C GLN A 74 9.16 1.83 -11.51
N ALA A 75 9.25 3.16 -11.48
CA ALA A 75 8.71 3.88 -10.34
C ALA A 75 7.20 3.64 -10.30
N VAL A 76 6.63 3.45 -9.11
CA VAL A 76 5.18 3.32 -8.89
C VAL A 76 4.67 4.63 -8.28
N PRO A 77 4.46 5.67 -9.11
CA PRO A 77 4.13 7.00 -8.62
C PRO A 77 2.67 7.12 -8.21
N ALA A 78 1.79 6.20 -8.66
CA ALA A 78 0.39 6.24 -8.30
C ALA A 78 0.13 5.63 -6.91
N PRO A 79 -1.00 5.98 -6.27
CA PRO A 79 -1.46 5.33 -5.03
C PRO A 79 -1.53 3.81 -5.14
N SER A 80 -1.39 3.09 -4.02
CA SER A 80 -1.68 1.65 -4.02
C SER A 80 -3.16 1.42 -4.37
N LEU A 81 -3.48 0.28 -4.97
CA LEU A 81 -4.87 -0.15 -5.12
C LEU A 81 -5.40 -0.84 -3.86
N ASP A 82 -4.53 -1.22 -2.94
CA ASP A 82 -4.90 -1.82 -1.66
C ASP A 82 -5.81 -0.85 -0.88
N GLY A 83 -6.97 -1.33 -0.44
CA GLY A 83 -7.94 -0.52 0.31
C GLY A 83 -8.72 0.53 -0.49
N MET A 84 -8.52 0.65 -1.81
CA MET A 84 -9.21 1.68 -2.60
C MET A 84 -10.73 1.56 -2.58
N GLY A 85 -11.25 0.34 -2.44
CA GLY A 85 -12.67 0.07 -2.29
C GLY A 85 -13.30 0.61 -1.00
N SER A 86 -12.50 0.98 0.01
CA SER A 86 -12.99 1.70 1.19
C SER A 86 -13.10 3.22 0.96
N MET A 87 -12.57 3.73 -0.16
CA MET A 87 -12.60 5.16 -0.51
C MET A 87 -13.47 5.45 -1.74
N ARG A 88 -13.60 4.47 -2.64
CA ARG A 88 -14.34 4.57 -3.91
C ARG A 88 -15.20 3.33 -4.09
N ASP A 89 -16.49 3.53 -4.34
CA ASP A 89 -17.40 2.45 -4.67
C ASP A 89 -17.25 1.98 -6.14
N GLU A 90 -17.93 0.88 -6.46
CA GLU A 90 -17.90 0.27 -7.79
C GLU A 90 -18.41 1.20 -8.89
N GLU A 91 -19.46 1.98 -8.60
CA GLU A 91 -20.07 2.89 -9.58
C GLU A 91 -19.11 4.03 -9.94
N TRP A 92 -18.49 4.64 -8.93
CA TRP A 92 -17.47 5.65 -9.11
C TRP A 92 -16.29 5.12 -9.92
N LEU A 93 -15.80 3.92 -9.58
CA LEU A 93 -14.68 3.29 -10.29
C LEU A 93 -15.05 2.96 -11.74
N TYR A 94 -16.25 2.46 -11.98
CA TYR A 94 -16.74 2.21 -13.33
C TYR A 94 -16.84 3.51 -14.14
N SER A 95 -17.40 4.57 -13.56
CA SER A 95 -17.47 5.90 -14.19
C SER A 95 -16.07 6.43 -14.51
N TYR A 96 -15.13 6.29 -13.58
CA TYR A 96 -13.74 6.70 -13.75
C TYR A 96 -13.05 5.95 -14.90
N PHE A 97 -13.19 4.63 -14.97
CA PHE A 97 -12.66 3.82 -16.10
C PHE A 97 -13.37 4.10 -17.42
N SER A 98 -14.61 4.56 -17.37
CA SER A 98 -15.39 4.88 -18.57
C SER A 98 -15.13 6.29 -19.11
N SER A 99 -14.36 7.09 -18.40
CA SER A 99 -14.07 8.47 -18.78
C SER A 99 -13.04 8.56 -19.90
N GLU A 100 -13.35 9.34 -20.93
CA GLU A 100 -12.38 9.73 -21.97
C GLU A 100 -11.29 10.67 -21.42
N ASN A 101 -11.57 11.37 -20.32
CA ASN A 101 -10.62 12.23 -19.64
C ASN A 101 -10.60 11.96 -18.12
N PRO A 102 -9.87 10.93 -17.65
CA PRO A 102 -9.76 10.62 -16.22
C PRO A 102 -9.27 11.81 -15.38
N GLN A 103 -8.46 12.70 -15.95
CA GLN A 103 -7.95 13.88 -15.23
C GLN A 103 -9.04 14.92 -14.91
N ALA A 104 -10.18 14.91 -15.61
CA ALA A 104 -11.32 15.74 -15.24
C ALA A 104 -12.04 15.22 -13.98
N ILE A 105 -11.98 13.92 -13.72
CA ILE A 105 -12.64 13.28 -12.56
C ILE A 105 -11.69 13.23 -11.35
N LEU A 106 -10.46 12.79 -11.57
CA LEU A 106 -9.42 12.72 -10.55
C LEU A 106 -8.14 13.41 -11.04
N PRO A 107 -8.03 14.73 -10.83
CA PRO A 107 -6.82 15.47 -11.15
C PRO A 107 -5.63 14.92 -10.35
N SER A 108 -4.49 14.78 -11.01
CA SER A 108 -3.24 14.38 -10.36
C SER A 108 -2.08 15.25 -10.79
N ARG A 109 -1.10 15.43 -9.89
CA ARG A 109 0.16 16.11 -10.23
C ARG A 109 1.14 15.22 -11.00
N LEU A 110 0.75 13.99 -11.33
CA LEU A 110 1.64 13.02 -11.96
C LEU A 110 2.05 13.49 -13.36
N LYS A 111 3.28 13.13 -13.77
CA LYS A 111 3.74 13.37 -15.14
C LYS A 111 2.79 12.68 -16.13
N PRO A 112 2.55 13.21 -17.34
CA PRO A 112 1.56 12.68 -18.27
C PRO A 112 1.60 11.17 -18.48
N ARG A 113 2.79 10.58 -18.60
CA ARG A 113 3.00 9.13 -18.76
C ARG A 113 2.56 8.25 -17.58
N PHE A 114 2.26 8.85 -16.44
CA PHE A 114 1.84 8.17 -15.19
C PHE A 114 0.44 8.57 -14.75
N ARG A 115 -0.21 9.47 -15.49
CA ARG A 115 -1.63 9.77 -15.26
C ARG A 115 -2.44 8.56 -15.69
N MET A 116 -3.57 8.35 -15.04
CA MET A 116 -4.48 7.27 -15.42
C MET A 116 -4.86 7.41 -16.90
N PRO A 117 -4.61 6.40 -17.74
CA PRO A 117 -5.06 6.41 -19.13
C PRO A 117 -6.58 6.29 -19.21
N SER A 118 -7.18 6.81 -20.29
CA SER A 118 -8.59 6.55 -20.59
C SER A 118 -8.78 5.06 -20.88
N PHE A 119 -9.76 4.45 -20.22
CA PHE A 119 -10.23 3.10 -20.50
C PHE A 119 -11.59 3.09 -21.19
N ALA A 120 -12.14 4.25 -21.57
CA ALA A 120 -13.46 4.35 -22.19
C ALA A 120 -13.67 3.41 -23.40
N LYS A 121 -12.58 3.18 -24.16
CA LYS A 121 -12.58 2.38 -25.40
C LYS A 121 -12.27 0.90 -25.20
N ILE A 122 -11.99 0.44 -23.98
CA ILE A 122 -11.84 -1.00 -23.70
C ILE A 122 -13.23 -1.64 -23.50
N PRO A 123 -13.37 -2.97 -23.65
CA PRO A 123 -14.64 -3.65 -23.48
C PRO A 123 -15.31 -3.31 -22.15
N GLU A 124 -16.62 -3.01 -22.18
CA GLU A 124 -17.37 -2.63 -20.98
C GLU A 124 -17.30 -3.71 -19.89
N ALA A 125 -17.38 -4.97 -20.30
CA ALA A 125 -17.24 -6.10 -19.39
C ALA A 125 -15.89 -6.12 -18.66
N ASP A 126 -14.82 -5.59 -19.26
CA ASP A 126 -13.51 -5.50 -18.61
C ASP A 126 -13.47 -4.32 -17.63
N ARG A 127 -14.04 -3.17 -18.00
CA ARG A 127 -14.20 -2.01 -17.10
C ARG A 127 -15.00 -2.38 -15.85
N ARG A 128 -16.14 -3.05 -16.02
CA ARG A 128 -17.00 -3.50 -14.91
C ARG A 128 -16.29 -4.50 -14.00
N LYS A 129 -15.58 -5.49 -14.56
CA LYS A 129 -14.81 -6.46 -13.75
C LYS A 129 -13.70 -5.78 -12.95
N LEU A 130 -12.97 -4.84 -13.55
CA LEU A 130 -11.94 -4.07 -12.84
C LEU A 130 -12.54 -3.20 -11.74
N ALA A 131 -13.64 -2.50 -12.02
CA ALA A 131 -14.34 -1.66 -11.04
C ALA A 131 -14.82 -2.49 -9.85
N LYS A 132 -15.51 -3.60 -10.10
CA LYS A 132 -15.99 -4.53 -9.08
C LYS A 132 -14.85 -5.09 -8.23
N TYR A 133 -13.75 -5.51 -8.88
CA TYR A 133 -12.61 -6.03 -8.15
C TYR A 133 -11.94 -4.97 -7.29
N ILE A 134 -11.68 -3.77 -7.80
CA ILE A 134 -11.03 -2.70 -7.02
C ILE A 134 -11.93 -2.21 -5.89
N ALA A 135 -13.26 -2.15 -6.10
CA ALA A 135 -14.23 -1.84 -5.05
C ALA A 135 -14.26 -2.88 -3.92
N SER A 136 -13.86 -4.12 -4.22
CA SER A 136 -13.75 -5.19 -3.22
C SER A 136 -12.49 -5.08 -2.36
N LEU A 137 -11.48 -4.28 -2.76
CA LEU A 137 -10.24 -4.12 -2.02
C LEU A 137 -10.49 -3.17 -0.84
N LYS A 138 -10.56 -3.72 0.37
CA LYS A 138 -10.90 -2.99 1.58
C LYS A 138 -9.67 -2.82 2.48
N VAL A 139 -9.79 -1.86 3.37
CA VAL A 139 -8.84 -1.59 4.44
C VAL A 139 -9.61 -1.55 5.76
N GLU A 140 -9.00 -2.08 6.81
CA GLU A 140 -9.50 -2.02 8.18
C GLU A 140 -9.69 -0.57 8.64
N ASP A 141 -10.72 -0.34 9.44
CA ASP A 141 -11.11 1.01 9.87
C ASP A 141 -9.99 1.75 10.61
N TRP A 142 -9.20 1.02 11.43
CA TRP A 142 -8.07 1.58 12.18
C TRP A 142 -6.93 2.08 11.29
N TYR A 143 -6.88 1.69 10.01
CA TYR A 143 -5.85 2.10 9.05
C TYR A 143 -6.39 2.96 7.89
N LEU A 144 -7.70 3.22 7.85
CA LEU A 144 -8.35 3.90 6.74
C LEU A 144 -7.80 5.32 6.51
N ASP A 145 -7.56 6.08 7.58
CA ASP A 145 -7.08 7.45 7.47
C ASP A 145 -5.62 7.52 6.99
N GLU A 146 -4.78 6.57 7.38
CA GLU A 146 -3.41 6.46 6.86
C GLU A 146 -3.40 6.07 5.38
N ALA A 147 -4.32 5.17 4.98
CA ALA A 147 -4.49 4.81 3.57
C ALA A 147 -4.97 6.02 2.74
N ARG A 148 -5.93 6.82 3.25
CA ARG A 148 -6.41 8.05 2.60
C ARG A 148 -5.30 9.08 2.46
N LYS A 149 -4.54 9.32 3.53
CA LYS A 149 -3.40 10.22 3.55
C LYS A 149 -2.38 9.82 2.48
N THR A 150 -1.95 8.57 2.48
CA THR A 150 -0.95 8.06 1.51
C THR A 150 -1.43 8.22 0.07
N ALA A 151 -2.71 7.91 -0.20
CA ALA A 151 -3.29 8.09 -1.52
C ALA A 151 -3.34 9.56 -1.94
N TYR A 152 -3.75 10.46 -1.04
CA TYR A 152 -3.82 11.89 -1.27
C TYR A 152 -2.45 12.51 -1.57
N GLU A 153 -1.45 12.22 -0.74
CA GLU A 153 -0.10 12.78 -0.85
C GLU A 153 0.58 12.32 -2.15
N LYS A 154 0.41 11.04 -2.52
CA LYS A 154 0.88 10.54 -3.82
C LYS A 154 0.20 11.26 -5.00
N LEU A 155 -1.12 11.40 -4.94
CA LEU A 155 -1.90 11.99 -6.02
C LEU A 155 -1.65 13.50 -6.21
N THR A 156 -1.51 14.24 -5.11
CA THR A 156 -1.49 15.71 -5.09
C THR A 156 -0.10 16.30 -4.84
N GLY A 157 0.78 15.56 -4.13
CA GLY A 157 2.05 16.06 -3.64
C GLY A 157 1.94 17.09 -2.52
N LYS A 158 0.77 17.21 -1.91
CA LYS A 158 0.51 18.10 -0.77
C LYS A 158 0.32 17.24 0.48
N ASP A 159 0.69 17.78 1.63
CA ASP A 159 0.45 17.13 2.92
C ASP A 159 -1.05 16.96 3.16
N TYR A 160 -1.44 15.77 3.60
CA TYR A 160 -2.82 15.52 3.99
C TYR A 160 -3.13 16.27 5.29
N ARG A 161 -4.09 17.18 5.24
CA ARG A 161 -4.63 17.87 6.42
C ARG A 161 -6.02 17.32 6.67
N GLN A 162 -6.19 16.68 7.84
CA GLN A 162 -7.46 16.17 8.34
C GLN A 162 -8.44 17.31 8.61
#